data_AF-A0A3A8QIP2-F1
#
_entry.id   AF-A0A3A8QIP2-F1
#
_cell.length_a   1.000
_cell.length_b   1.000
_cell.length_c   1.000
_cell.angle_alpha   90.00
_cell.angle_beta   90.00
_cell.angle_gamma   90.00
#
_symmetry.space_group_name_H-M   'P 1'
#
loop_
_entity.id
_entity.type
_entity.pdbx_description
1 polymer ?
#
loop_
_entity_poly.entity_id
_entity_poly.type
_entity_poly.pdbx_seq_one_letter_code
_entity_poly.pdbx_strand_id
1 'polypeptide(L)'
;MAMLKTFLIFILAGTLLGTVIASWAAPSYIEWNNSTPLASQTMCNLPEVVRSVTASLMHSQLMGAAIGAGVGLVAAILFAVRARSRAKQRPGSPPPAATAA
;
A
#
# COMPACT_ATOMS: atom_id res chain seq x y z
N MET A 1 15.13 -6.57 -15.50
CA MET A 1 14.12 -7.48 -14.91
C MET A 1 14.08 -7.42 -13.38
N ALA A 2 15.19 -7.55 -12.65
CA ALA A 2 15.19 -7.61 -11.19
C ALA A 2 14.60 -6.35 -10.50
N MET A 3 14.97 -5.15 -10.95
CA MET A 3 14.43 -3.89 -10.42
C MET A 3 12.92 -3.77 -10.59
N LEU A 4 12.41 -3.96 -11.81
CA LEU A 4 10.97 -3.90 -12.09
C LEU A 4 10.18 -4.88 -11.19
N LYS A 5 10.68 -6.09 -11.01
CA LYS A 5 10.08 -7.08 -10.10
C LYS A 5 10.02 -6.56 -8.66
N THR A 6 11.11 -5.97 -8.15
CA THR A 6 11.11 -5.37 -6.81
C THR A 6 10.05 -4.28 -6.69
N PHE A 7 9.98 -3.35 -7.64
CA PHE A 7 8.99 -2.27 -7.61
C PHE A 7 7.55 -2.83 -7.62
N LEU A 8 7.26 -3.78 -8.51
CA LEU A 8 5.94 -4.42 -8.58
C LEU A 8 5.56 -5.14 -7.28
N ILE A 9 6.50 -5.84 -6.64
CA ILE A 9 6.25 -6.52 -5.36
C ILE A 9 5.91 -5.50 -4.28
N PHE A 10 6.68 -4.43 -4.17
CA PHE A 10 6.44 -3.40 -3.15
C PHE A 10 5.13 -2.66 -3.38
N ILE A 11 4.81 -2.31 -4.63
CA ILE A 11 3.53 -1.70 -4.99
C ILE A 11 2.39 -2.65 -4.65
N LEU A 12 2.45 -3.91 -5.09
CA LEU A 12 1.40 -4.89 -4.84
C LEU A 12 1.21 -5.16 -3.35
N ALA A 13 2.30 -5.32 -2.60
CA ALA A 13 2.25 -5.48 -1.15
C ALA A 13 1.62 -4.25 -0.48
N GLY A 14 2.00 -3.05 -0.90
CA GLY A 14 1.41 -1.80 -0.44
C GLY A 14 -0.08 -1.71 -0.73
N THR A 15 -0.50 -2.00 -1.97
CA THR A 15 -1.91 -2.02 -2.37
C THR A 15 -2.72 -2.99 -1.51
N LEU A 16 -2.25 -4.22 -1.34
CA LEU A 16 -2.94 -5.25 -0.54
C LEU A 16 -3.02 -4.85 0.93
N LEU A 17 -1.96 -4.28 1.49
CA LEU A 17 -1.98 -3.81 2.87
C LEU A 17 -2.97 -2.65 3.05
N GLY A 18 -2.96 -1.71 2.10
CA GLY A 18 -3.87 -0.57 2.09
C GLY A 18 -5.35 -0.98 1.97
N THR A 19 -5.68 -1.95 1.11
CA THR A 19 -7.05 -2.46 1.00
C THR A 19 -7.50 -3.19 2.25
N VAL A 20 -6.62 -3.98 2.88
CA VAL A 20 -6.94 -4.67 4.15
C VAL A 20 -7.23 -3.66 5.25
N ILE A 21 -6.38 -2.64 5.42
CA ILE A 21 -6.57 -1.59 6.42
C ILE A 21 -7.88 -0.84 6.16
N ALA A 22 -8.13 -0.44 4.91
CA ALA A 22 -9.38 0.23 4.55
C ALA A 22 -10.61 -0.65 4.79
N SER A 23 -10.54 -1.94 4.44
CA SER A 23 -11.64 -2.89 4.68
C SER A 23 -11.97 -3.05 6.15
N TRP A 24 -10.97 -2.90 7.02
CA TRP A 24 -11.17 -3.00 8.46
C TRP A 24 -11.67 -1.69 9.08
N ALA A 25 -11.18 -0.53 8.62
CA ALA A 25 -11.53 0.77 9.18
C ALA A 25 -12.83 1.37 8.62
N ALA A 26 -13.14 1.11 7.34
CA ALA A 26 -14.27 1.73 6.65
C ALA A 26 -15.65 1.37 7.26
N PRO A 27 -15.94 0.13 7.69
CA PRO A 27 -17.23 -0.19 8.29
C PRO A 27 -17.52 0.65 9.53
N SER A 28 -16.55 0.76 10.45
CA SER A 28 -16.67 1.55 11.67
C SER A 28 -16.81 3.05 11.38
N TYR A 29 -16.11 3.54 10.35
CA TYR A 29 -16.24 4.93 9.91
C TYR A 29 -17.64 5.22 9.35
N ILE A 30 -18.19 4.30 8.56
CA ILE A 30 -19.54 4.42 8.00
C ILE A 30 -20.59 4.35 9.12
N GLU A 31 -20.43 3.45 10.08
CA GLU A 31 -21.29 3.37 11.26
C GLU A 31 -21.30 4.69 12.03
N TRP A 32 -20.12 5.24 12.34
CA TRP A 32 -20.00 6.51 13.03
C TRP A 32 -20.75 7.64 12.31
N ASN A 33 -20.65 7.69 10.98
CA ASN A 33 -21.29 8.73 10.18
C ASN A 33 -22.83 8.56 10.08
N ASN A 34 -23.37 7.38 10.38
CA ASN A 34 -24.80 7.08 10.33
C ASN A 34 -25.47 7.03 11.71
N SER A 35 -24.71 6.87 12.79
CA SER A 35 -25.23 6.72 14.16
C SER A 35 -25.06 7.96 15.04
N THR A 36 -24.29 8.96 14.59
CA THR A 36 -24.10 10.21 15.32
C THR A 36 -25.26 11.19 15.10
N PRO A 37 -25.48 12.18 15.99
CA PRO A 37 -26.49 13.22 15.79
C PRO A 37 -26.26 14.11 14.55
N LEU A 38 -25.13 13.94 13.86
CA LEU A 38 -24.84 14.55 12.57
C LEU A 38 -25.41 13.74 11.38
N ALA A 39 -25.93 12.53 11.62
CA ALA A 39 -26.55 11.71 10.59
C ALA A 39 -27.80 12.41 10.05
N SER A 40 -27.78 12.74 8.77
CA SER A 40 -28.71 13.73 8.22
C SER A 40 -30.14 13.21 8.01
N GLN A 41 -30.38 11.89 7.91
CA GLN A 41 -31.72 11.33 7.63
C GLN A 41 -31.79 9.84 8.00
N THR A 42 -32.91 9.37 8.58
CA THR A 42 -33.22 7.93 8.69
C THR A 42 -33.67 7.40 7.33
N MET A 43 -32.91 6.48 6.75
CA MET A 43 -33.21 5.92 5.43
C MET A 43 -34.28 4.81 5.51
N CYS A 44 -35.46 5.01 4.93
CA CYS A 44 -36.54 4.00 4.90
C CYS A 44 -36.43 3.01 3.73
N ASN A 45 -35.61 3.30 2.72
CA ASN A 45 -35.44 2.45 1.54
C ASN A 45 -34.20 1.56 1.67
N LEU A 46 -34.39 0.35 2.20
CA LEU A 46 -33.31 -0.59 2.48
C LEU A 46 -32.43 -0.94 1.26
N PRO A 47 -32.96 -1.19 0.05
CA PRO A 47 -32.15 -1.36 -1.16
C PRO A 47 -31.16 -0.22 -1.43
N GLU A 48 -31.60 1.02 -1.24
CA GLU A 48 -30.77 2.21 -1.49
C GLU A 48 -29.63 2.30 -0.46
N VAL A 49 -29.90 1.96 0.81
CA VAL A 49 -28.88 1.92 1.87
C VAL A 49 -27.79 0.93 1.53
N VAL A 50 -28.15 -0.31 1.14
CA VAL A 50 -27.17 -1.34 0.77
C VAL A 50 -26.30 -0.85 -0.39
N ARG A 51 -26.90 -0.23 -1.40
CA ARG A 51 -26.17 0.27 -2.58
C ARG A 51 -25.21 1.40 -2.19
N SER A 52 -25.65 2.35 -1.38
CA SER A 52 -24.84 3.48 -0.90
C SER A 52 -23.69 3.04 0.00
N VAL A 53 -23.95 2.15 0.96
CA VAL A 53 -22.92 1.60 1.86
C VAL A 53 -21.90 0.80 1.07
N THR A 54 -22.35 -0.02 0.11
CA THR A 54 -21.44 -0.79 -0.76
C THR A 54 -20.56 0.13 -1.61
N ALA A 55 -21.15 1.16 -2.21
CA ALA A 55 -20.39 2.15 -2.99
C ALA A 55 -19.34 2.87 -2.12
N SER A 56 -19.71 3.23 -0.88
CA SER A 56 -18.81 3.87 0.08
C SER A 56 -17.67 2.92 0.52
N LEU A 57 -17.99 1.65 0.76
CA LEU A 57 -16.98 0.62 1.05
C LEU A 57 -15.99 0.49 -0.12
N MET A 58 -16.49 0.31 -1.34
CA MET A 58 -15.65 0.19 -2.52
C MET A 58 -14.78 1.43 -2.71
N HIS A 59 -15.33 2.62 -2.52
CA HIS A 59 -14.57 3.87 -2.63
C HIS A 59 -13.44 3.93 -1.60
N SER A 60 -13.72 3.59 -0.34
CA SER A 60 -12.71 3.57 0.73
C SER A 60 -11.61 2.53 0.46
N GLN A 61 -11.96 1.35 -0.05
CA GLN A 61 -11.01 0.30 -0.40
C GLN A 61 -10.11 0.72 -1.58
N LEU A 62 -10.69 1.40 -2.59
CA LEU A 62 -9.93 1.94 -3.72
C LEU A 62 -8.96 3.04 -3.27
N MET A 63 -9.39 3.94 -2.37
CA MET A 63 -8.49 4.92 -1.77
C MET A 63 -7.38 4.26 -0.95
N GLY A 64 -7.72 3.26 -0.13
CA GLY A 64 -6.76 2.47 0.63
C GLY A 64 -5.72 1.80 -0.27
N ALA A 65 -6.17 1.15 -1.35
CA ALA A 65 -5.31 0.59 -2.39
C ALA A 65 -4.36 1.63 -2.98
N ALA A 66 -4.88 2.79 -3.40
CA ALA A 66 -4.10 3.84 -4.05
C ALA A 66 -3.04 4.42 -3.10
N ILE A 67 -3.40 4.71 -1.85
CA ILE A 67 -2.48 5.20 -0.84
C ILE A 67 -1.42 4.13 -0.53
N GLY A 68 -1.85 2.89 -0.32
CA GLY A 68 -0.95 1.76 -0.07
C GLY A 68 0.05 1.54 -1.20
N ALA A 69 -0.40 1.59 -2.46
CA ALA A 69 0.44 1.52 -3.65
C ALA A 69 1.48 2.64 -3.67
N GLY A 70 1.07 3.88 -3.37
CA GLY A 70 1.95 5.04 -3.30
C GLY A 70 3.04 4.89 -2.24
N VAL A 71 2.67 4.46 -1.02
CA VAL A 71 3.61 4.19 0.07
C VAL A 71 4.57 3.06 -0.31
N GLY A 72 4.05 1.97 -0.89
CA GLY A 72 4.85 0.85 -1.40
C GLY A 72 5.88 1.30 -2.45
N LEU A 73 5.46 2.17 -3.38
CA LEU A 73 6.35 2.74 -4.39
C LEU A 73 7.48 3.57 -3.75
N VAL A 74 7.15 4.44 -2.79
CA VAL A 74 8.17 5.23 -2.08
C VAL A 74 9.16 4.32 -1.35
N ALA A 75 8.68 3.28 -0.67
CA ALA A 75 9.53 2.30 -0.01
C ALA A 75 10.45 1.56 -1.01
N ALA A 76 9.93 1.20 -2.18
CA ALA A 76 10.72 0.57 -3.25
C ALA A 76 11.85 1.49 -3.74
N ILE A 77 11.57 2.78 -3.92
CA ILE A 77 12.56 3.78 -4.34
C ILE A 77 13.66 3.90 -3.29
N LEU A 78 13.30 4.05 -2.01
CA LEU A 78 14.26 4.14 -0.91
C LEU A 78 15.13 2.89 -0.82
N PHE A 79 14.53 1.70 -0.98
CA PHE A 79 15.25 0.44 -0.99
C PHE A 79 16.24 0.35 -2.16
N ALA A 80 15.81 0.75 -3.37
CA ALA A 80 16.66 0.74 -4.56
C ALA A 80 17.84 1.72 -4.42
N VAL A 81 17.61 2.92 -3.91
CA VAL A 81 18.67 3.91 -3.64
C VAL A 81 19.67 3.36 -2.63
N ARG A 82 19.19 2.77 -1.53
CA ARG A 82 20.07 2.20 -0.49
C ARG A 82 20.88 1.00 -0.99
N ALA A 83 20.28 0.13 -1.79
CA ALA A 83 20.96 -1.00 -2.41
C ALA A 83 22.09 -0.53 -3.36
N ARG A 84 21.85 0.53 -4.13
CA ARG A 84 22.84 1.11 -5.04
C ARG A 84 24.02 1.73 -4.28
N SER A 85 23.76 2.42 -3.17
CA SER A 85 24.81 2.98 -2.32
C SER A 85 25.68 1.89 -1.68
N ARG A 86 25.07 0.79 -1.22
CA ARG A 86 25.80 -0.38 -0.67
C ARG A 86 26.68 -1.07 -1.71
N ALA A 87 26.20 -1.18 -2.95
CA ALA A 87 27.00 -1.76 -4.04
C ALA A 87 28.24 -0.91 -4.35
N LYS A 88 28.13 0.42 -4.27
CA LYS A 88 29.27 1.34 -4.47
C LYS A 88 30.28 1.32 -3.32
N GLN A 89 29.87 0.88 -2.13
CA GLN A 89 30.70 0.80 -0.93
C GLN A 89 31.41 -0.54 -0.75
N ARG A 90 31.23 -1.54 -1.63
CA ARG A 90 32.05 -2.76 -1.58
C ARG A 90 33.51 -2.38 -1.90
N PRO A 91 34.43 -2.41 -0.92
CA PRO A 91 35.85 -2.24 -1.19
C PRO A 91 36.29 -3.37 -2.11
N GLY A 92 37.22 -3.07 -3.02
CA GLY A 92 37.69 -4.03 -4.02
C GLY A 92 38.01 -5.38 -3.39
N SER A 93 37.52 -6.44 -4.02
CA SER A 93 38.04 -7.78 -3.82
C SER A 93 39.56 -7.72 -3.85
N PRO A 94 40.28 -8.23 -2.82
CA PRO A 94 41.73 -8.26 -2.86
C PRO A 94 42.16 -8.96 -4.16
N PRO A 95 43.20 -8.46 -4.85
CA PRO A 95 43.68 -9.09 -6.07
C PRO A 95 43.97 -10.56 -5.78
N PRO A 96 43.63 -11.50 -6.69
CA PRO A 96 44.00 -12.90 -6.51
C PRO A 96 45.51 -12.93 -6.28
N ALA A 97 45.92 -13.46 -5.13
CA ALA A 97 47.31 -13.64 -4.80
C ALA A 97 47.96 -14.37 -5.98
N ALA A 98 48.87 -13.67 -6.67
CA ALA A 98 49.71 -14.30 -7.68
C ALA A 98 50.45 -15.43 -6.96
N THR A 99 50.01 -16.67 -7.20
CA THR A 99 50.71 -17.86 -6.77
C THR A 99 52.10 -17.79 -7.41
N ALA A 100 53.09 -17.39 -6.61
CA ALA A 100 54.49 -17.37 -7.00
C ALA A 100 54.93 -18.79 -7.37
N ALA A 101 55.77 -18.86 -8.40
CA ALA A 101 56.31 -20.06 -9.04
C ALA A 101 57.03 -21.03 -8.10
#